data_AF-A0A7C2WFL9-F1
#
_entry.id   AF-A0A7C2WFL9-F1
#
_cell.length_a   1.000
_cell.length_b   1.000
_cell.length_c   1.000
_cell.angle_alpha   90.00
_cell.angle_beta   90.00
_cell.angle_gamma   90.00
#
_symmetry.space_group_name_H-M   'P 1'
#
loop_
_entity.id
_entity.type
_entity.pdbx_description
1 polymer ?
#
loop_
_entity_poly.entity_id
_entity_poly.type
_entity_poly.pdbx_seq_one_letter_code
_entity_poly.pdbx_strand_id
1 'polypeptide(L)'
;MGRKFPKITVDLEKCTVPFLCKRCLQECPMGVFHVTRVMAKEERLKEMDPRVDGNYVIFATRRDKCTGCNICIDVCPVDAITIEIPEQERVRPRVQGEQWSQ
;
A
#
# COMPACT_ATOMS: atom_id res chain seq x y z
N MET A 1 -4.10 22.05 -8.04
CA MET A 1 -2.93 21.14 -8.09
C MET A 1 -3.18 19.97 -7.16
N GLY A 2 -3.07 18.74 -7.67
CA GLY A 2 -3.47 17.52 -6.95
C GLY A 2 -2.54 17.21 -5.77
N ARG A 3 -3.11 16.57 -4.73
CA ARG A 3 -2.33 16.02 -3.61
C ARG A 3 -1.32 15.01 -4.17
N LYS A 4 -0.03 15.21 -3.91
CA LYS A 4 1.01 14.23 -4.24
C LYS A 4 0.97 13.13 -3.16
N PHE A 5 0.75 11.88 -3.57
CA PHE A 5 0.67 10.73 -2.68
C PHE A 5 1.99 9.95 -2.65
N PRO A 6 2.29 9.23 -1.55
CA PRO A 6 3.42 8.32 -1.50
C PRO A 6 3.36 7.28 -2.62
N LYS A 7 4.50 7.05 -3.26
CA LYS A 7 4.67 5.99 -4.27
C LYS A 7 5.18 4.75 -3.54
N ILE A 8 4.31 3.75 -3.44
CA ILE A 8 4.60 2.46 -2.82
C ILE A 8 4.78 1.44 -3.94
N THR A 9 5.93 0.78 -3.94
CA THR A 9 6.31 -0.26 -4.90
C THR A 9 6.46 -1.57 -4.15
N VAL A 10 5.93 -2.65 -4.71
CA VAL A 10 6.11 -4.01 -4.18
C VAL A 10 6.78 -4.86 -5.24
N ASP A 11 7.88 -5.51 -4.87
CA ASP A 11 8.56 -6.53 -5.67
C ASP A 11 7.80 -7.86 -5.57
N LEU A 12 7.16 -8.25 -6.67
CA LEU A 12 6.35 -9.47 -6.75
C LEU A 12 7.20 -10.74 -6.93
N GLU A 13 8.48 -10.61 -7.31
CA GLU A 13 9.38 -11.75 -7.40
C GLU A 13 9.85 -12.17 -6.00
N LYS A 14 10.02 -11.20 -5.10
CA LYS A 14 10.34 -11.47 -3.70
C LYS A 14 9.11 -11.79 -2.86
N CYS A 15 7.97 -11.15 -3.13
CA CYS A 15 6.73 -11.33 -2.39
C CYS A 15 5.87 -12.47 -2.97
N THR A 16 6.29 -13.73 -2.77
CA THR A 16 5.67 -14.87 -3.46
C THR A 16 4.43 -15.45 -2.76
N VAL A 17 4.42 -15.46 -1.41
CA VAL A 17 3.33 -16.01 -0.57
C VAL A 17 2.67 -14.95 0.34
N PRO A 18 2.11 -13.86 -0.21
CA PRO A 18 1.57 -12.75 0.59
C PRO A 18 0.34 -13.14 1.42
N PHE A 19 -0.43 -14.15 1.01
CA PHE A 19 -1.61 -14.61 1.75
C PHE A 19 -1.24 -15.22 3.11
N LEU A 20 -0.15 -16.01 3.15
CA LEU A 20 0.34 -16.62 4.38
C LEU A 20 1.17 -15.65 5.21
N CYS A 21 2.04 -14.87 4.56
CA CYS A 21 2.90 -13.92 5.26
C CYS A 21 2.08 -12.78 5.87
N LYS A 22 1.31 -12.04 5.05
CA LYS A 22 0.40 -10.93 5.39
C LYS A 22 0.86 -9.91 6.45
N ARG A 23 2.13 -9.88 6.84
CA ARG A 23 2.64 -9.01 7.93
C ARG A 23 2.43 -7.54 7.63
N CYS A 24 2.76 -7.10 6.42
CA CYS A 24 2.50 -5.75 5.95
C CYS A 24 1.01 -5.34 5.99
N LEU A 25 0.09 -6.29 5.87
CA LEU A 25 -1.34 -6.04 6.03
C LEU A 25 -1.75 -5.94 7.51
N GLN A 26 -1.20 -6.81 8.37
CA GLN A 26 -1.55 -6.84 9.80
C GLN A 26 -0.95 -5.66 10.58
N GLU A 27 0.29 -5.29 10.26
CA GLU A 27 1.05 -4.27 10.99
C GLU A 27 0.80 -2.85 10.45
N CYS A 28 0.08 -2.70 9.33
CA CYS A 28 -0.23 -1.38 8.78
C CYS A 28 -1.48 -0.80 9.47
N PRO A 29 -1.34 0.19 10.37
CA PRO A 29 -2.49 0.75 11.11
C PRO A 29 -3.48 1.47 10.18
N MET A 30 -3.01 1.90 9.01
CA MET A 30 -3.80 2.64 8.03
C MET A 30 -4.51 1.73 7.02
N GLY A 31 -4.25 0.42 7.04
CA GLY A 31 -4.85 -0.55 6.12
C GLY A 31 -4.57 -0.24 4.65
N VAL A 32 -3.32 0.13 4.33
CA VAL A 32 -2.93 0.57 2.97
C VAL A 32 -2.89 -0.58 1.98
N PHE A 33 -2.54 -1.77 2.45
CA PHE A 33 -2.31 -2.95 1.64
C PHE A 33 -3.56 -3.81 1.48
N HIS A 34 -3.63 -4.54 0.37
CA HIS A 34 -4.69 -5.48 0.06
C HIS A 34 -4.11 -6.70 -0.65
N VAL A 35 -4.42 -7.91 -0.18
CA VAL A 35 -4.03 -9.16 -0.84
C VAL A 35 -5.20 -9.61 -1.71
N THR A 36 -4.92 -9.86 -2.99
CA THR A 36 -5.89 -10.40 -3.94
C THR A 36 -5.37 -11.67 -4.57
N ARG A 37 -6.30 -12.53 -4.99
CA ARG A 37 -5.99 -13.69 -5.83
C ARG A 37 -5.69 -13.25 -7.27
N VAL A 38 -4.80 -13.97 -7.92
CA VAL A 38 -4.47 -13.78 -9.34
C VAL A 38 -5.43 -14.61 -10.17
N MET A 39 -6.40 -13.96 -10.81
CA MET A 39 -7.45 -14.62 -11.59
C MET A 39 -6.89 -15.51 -12.71
N ALA A 40 -5.73 -15.16 -13.29
CA ALA A 40 -5.08 -15.96 -14.34
C ALA A 40 -4.57 -17.33 -13.84
N LYS A 41 -4.45 -17.51 -12.52
CA LYS A 41 -4.06 -18.78 -11.88
C LYS A 41 -5.27 -19.52 -11.29
N GLU A 42 -6.46 -18.95 -11.37
CA GLU A 42 -7.69 -19.55 -10.85
C GLU A 42 -8.20 -20.61 -11.83
N GLU A 43 -8.29 -21.86 -11.38
CA GLU A 43 -8.94 -22.93 -12.12
C GLU A 43 -10.36 -23.12 -11.58
N ARG A 44 -11.34 -23.25 -12.49
CA ARG A 44 -12.76 -23.40 -12.10
C ARG A 44 -12.93 -24.64 -11.22
N LEU A 45 -13.61 -24.46 -10.09
CA LEU A 45 -13.89 -25.50 -9.08
C LEU A 45 -12.65 -26.05 -8.34
N LYS A 46 -11.50 -25.39 -8.43
CA LYS A 46 -10.32 -25.72 -7.63
C LYS A 46 -10.03 -24.59 -6.64
N GLU A 47 -9.75 -24.96 -5.40
CA GLU A 47 -9.26 -24.02 -4.40
C GLU A 47 -7.80 -23.65 -4.72
N MET A 48 -7.47 -22.36 -4.58
CA MET A 48 -6.11 -21.90 -4.77
C MET A 48 -5.29 -22.20 -3.51
N ASP A 49 -4.22 -22.96 -3.65
CA ASP A 49 -3.29 -23.17 -2.55
C ASP A 49 -2.52 -21.86 -2.27
N PRO A 50 -2.58 -21.31 -1.04
CA PRO A 50 -1.89 -20.07 -0.68
C PRO A 50 -0.36 -20.21 -0.54
N ARG A 51 0.19 -21.43 -0.62
CA ARG A 51 1.62 -21.71 -0.61
C ARG A 51 2.25 -21.66 -2.00
N VAL A 52 1.44 -21.66 -3.05
CA VAL A 52 1.93 -21.63 -4.43
C VAL A 52 2.23 -20.19 -4.83
N ASP A 53 3.46 -19.99 -5.31
CA ASP A 53 3.95 -18.69 -5.72
C ASP A 53 3.09 -18.08 -6.84
N GLY A 54 2.70 -16.82 -6.65
CA GLY A 54 1.92 -16.05 -7.64
C GLY A 54 0.42 -16.36 -7.68
N ASN A 55 -0.10 -17.24 -6.80
CA ASN A 55 -1.54 -17.39 -6.62
C ASN A 55 -2.18 -16.15 -5.98
N TYR A 56 -1.42 -15.48 -5.11
CA TYR A 56 -1.84 -14.27 -4.42
C TYR A 56 -0.80 -13.17 -4.64
N VAL A 57 -1.29 -11.94 -4.78
CA VAL A 57 -0.45 -10.75 -4.93
C VAL A 57 -0.96 -9.67 -3.99
N ILE A 58 -0.08 -8.74 -3.64
CA ILE A 58 -0.38 -7.63 -2.75
C ILE A 58 -0.34 -6.30 -3.50
N PHE A 59 -1.29 -5.43 -3.21
CA PHE A 59 -1.38 -4.08 -3.77
C PHE A 59 -1.56 -3.04 -2.68
N ALA A 60 -0.90 -1.90 -2.83
CA ALA A 60 -1.15 -0.71 -2.02
C ALA A 60 -2.30 0.10 -2.64
N THR A 61 -3.54 -0.17 -2.24
CA THR A 61 -4.74 0.46 -2.83
C THR A 61 -5.04 1.82 -2.20
N ARG A 62 -4.73 2.02 -0.91
CA ARG A 62 -5.02 3.26 -0.16
C ARG A 62 -3.76 4.08 0.13
N ARG A 63 -3.01 4.37 -0.93
CA ARG A 63 -1.73 5.11 -0.85
C ARG A 63 -1.90 6.50 -0.24
N ASP A 64 -3.09 7.08 -0.38
CA ASP A 64 -3.50 8.36 0.20
C ASP A 64 -3.48 8.40 1.73
N LYS A 65 -3.61 7.23 2.37
CA LYS A 65 -3.59 7.09 3.84
C LYS A 65 -2.22 6.74 4.38
N CYS A 66 -1.24 6.48 3.51
CA CYS A 66 0.10 6.13 3.96
C CYS A 66 0.77 7.35 4.61
N THR A 67 1.17 7.20 5.86
CA THR A 67 1.85 8.23 6.65
C THR A 67 3.37 8.17 6.53
N GLY A 68 3.92 7.15 5.85
CA GLY A 68 5.37 6.95 5.74
C GLY A 68 6.02 6.41 7.01
N CYS A 69 5.29 5.64 7.83
CA CYS A 69 5.81 5.06 9.08
C CYS A 69 6.85 3.94 8.89
N ASN A 70 7.02 3.42 7.67
CA ASN A 70 7.98 2.38 7.28
C ASN A 70 7.87 1.02 7.99
N ILE A 71 6.91 0.82 8.89
CA ILE A 71 6.65 -0.46 9.59
C ILE A 71 6.55 -1.64 8.61
N CYS A 72 5.86 -1.45 7.48
CA CYS A 72 5.68 -2.52 6.48
C CYS A 72 6.99 -2.95 5.81
N ILE A 73 8.00 -2.07 5.76
CA ILE A 73 9.34 -2.38 5.25
C ILE A 73 10.05 -3.23 6.32
N ASP A 74 10.08 -2.75 7.56
CA ASP A 74 10.79 -3.41 8.67
C ASP A 74 10.27 -4.83 8.99
N VAL A 75 8.97 -5.06 8.85
CA VAL A 75 8.37 -6.38 9.15
C VAL A 75 8.41 -7.34 7.95
N CYS A 76 8.86 -6.89 6.78
CA CYS A 76 8.92 -7.71 5.58
C CYS A 76 10.13 -8.66 5.67
N PRO A 77 9.94 -10.00 5.72
CA PRO A 77 11.06 -10.92 5.87
C PRO A 77 11.97 -11.02 4.63
N VAL A 78 11.55 -10.44 3.51
CA VAL A 78 12.20 -10.53 2.20
C VAL A 78 12.46 -9.16 1.57
N ASP A 79 12.26 -8.08 2.32
CA ASP A 79 12.49 -6.70 1.88
C ASP A 79 11.89 -6.38 0.50
N ALA A 80 10.61 -6.75 0.31
CA ALA A 80 9.92 -6.61 -0.97
C ALA A 80 9.20 -5.26 -1.16
N ILE A 81 9.19 -4.36 -0.16
CA ILE A 81 8.38 -3.14 -0.17
C ILE A 81 9.28 -1.90 -0.14
N THR A 82 9.02 -0.95 -1.04
CA THR A 82 9.70 0.34 -1.11
C THR A 82 8.69 1.49 -1.08
N ILE A 83 8.96 2.52 -0.28
CA ILE A 83 8.11 3.72 -0.16
C ILE A 83 8.92 4.97 -0.53
N GLU A 84 8.44 5.72 -1.51
CA GLU A 84 8.95 7.04 -1.89
C GLU A 84 7.91 8.11 -1.49
N ILE A 85 8.27 9.01 -0.57
CA ILE A 85 7.39 10.11 -0.15
C ILE A 85 7.76 11.35 -0.96
N PRO A 86 6.85 11.89 -1.80
CA PRO A 86 7.12 13.14 -2.50
C PRO A 86 7.16 14.29 -1.50
N GLU A 87 8.17 15.16 -1.62
CA GLU A 87 8.25 16.42 -0.86
C GLU A 87 6.95 17.21 -1.07
N GLN A 88 6.14 17.32 -0.02
CA GLN A 88 4.92 18.13 -0.03
C GLN A 88 5.29 19.55 0.36
N GLU A 89 5.29 20.45 -0.61
CA GLU A 89 5.32 21.88 -0.34
C GLU A 89 4.06 22.23 0.46
N ARG A 90 4.23 22.64 1.73
CA ARG A 90 3.14 23.08 2.59
C ARG A 90 2.58 24.39 2.05
N VAL A 91 1.71 24.31 1.04
CA VAL A 91 0.96 25.47 0.57
C VAL A 91 -0.06 25.78 1.66
N ARG A 92 0.28 26.70 2.56
CA ARG A 92 -0.73 27.38 3.39
C ARG A 92 -1.67 28.07 2.42
N PRO A 93 -2.97 27.73 2.37
CA PRO A 93 -3.92 28.53 1.63
C PRO A 93 -3.81 29.95 2.19
N ARG A 94 -3.50 30.94 1.35
CA ARG A 94 -3.68 32.34 1.74
C ARG A 94 -5.18 32.55 1.86
N VAL A 95 -5.72 32.33 3.05
CA VAL A 95 -7.02 32.87 3.43
C VAL A 95 -6.83 34.38 3.47
N GLN A 96 -7.19 35.07 2.37
CA GLN A 96 -7.50 36.49 2.46
C GLN A 96 -8.75 36.57 3.33
N GLY A 97 -8.56 36.98 4.58
CA GLY A 97 -9.65 37.18 5.50
C GLY A 97 -10.54 38.29 4.97
N GLU A 98 -11.68 37.93 4.40
CA GLU A 98 -12.83 38.83 4.41
C GLU A 98 -13.36 38.83 5.84
N GLN A 99 -12.99 39.91 6.53
CA GLN A 99 -13.56 40.34 7.79
C GLN A 99 -15.07 40.47 7.57
N TRP A 100 -15.84 39.52 8.10
CA TRP A 100 -17.29 39.65 8.15
C TRP A 100 -17.62 40.81 9.10
N SER A 101 -17.68 42.01 8.55
CA SER A 101 -18.18 43.20 9.23
C SER A 101 -19.70 43.15 9.24
N GLN A 102 -20.27 42.88 10.41
CA GLN A 102 -21.45 43.59 10.88
C GLN A 102 -21.07 44.32 12.15
#